data_AF-A0A0D1YXT9-F1
#
_entry.id   AF-A0A0D1YXT9-F1
#
_cell.length_a   1.000
_cell.length_b   1.000
_cell.length_c   1.000
_cell.angle_alpha   90.00
_cell.angle_beta   90.00
_cell.angle_gamma   90.00
#
_symmetry.space_group_name_H-M   'P 1'
#
loop_
_entity.id
_entity.type
_entity.pdbx_description
1 polymer ?
#
loop_
_entity_poly.entity_id
_entity_poly.type
_entity_poly.pdbx_seq_one_letter_code
_entity_poly.pdbx_strand_id
1 'polypeptide(L)'
;MASSSDLRGLCRPPFFAEVAFPETGGFVSGRFCMPLSGNYTCCLPCPTTDWTYADGFESRTEVANWVNVAAFVLTIYLILSFLVLPVKYTHRHYLSVCLSLAVIFMELAFIIPLAGKPEQCYNEITPNDMHSSGVCAISGAFLLFGGWAVIIWVFCRALALHLQICWEVVPGDKFFYGALAFGWLVPIIGLALTLSLSGVSFRFGDVCHINHKDALQDFWGPLLAFAALAMVLQFITMGYCIHVYIRSLLDDKATTTNSSQAPTYSGSVKTLSARQAFRRVKRVIELQWRGALLVLVIIGEVVFFSVVFVSMDNSTQVNKELITKAQPWLTCLVASQGDKNQCLSKAGELVQSEGVVMAVLIVLGLSGFWCLMFLGRWSMLQGWAELFRSHLKRKNEFVSADARRFSADPRTYEMLSGTGPQLNITSPDRVLSPAPRGGVMSPEPDSKQDYASGARAYVSPVTSYSYPRPPSQHKDWDPRETYARGEAGYDMKTFKG
;
A
#
# COMPACT_ATOMS: atom_id res chain seq x y z
N MET A 1 29.35 32.44 -29.64
CA MET A 1 28.71 31.16 -30.00
C MET A 1 29.52 30.56 -31.12
N ALA A 2 30.09 29.36 -30.93
CA ALA A 2 30.80 28.65 -32.00
C ALA A 2 29.80 28.22 -33.09
N SER A 3 30.21 28.18 -34.36
CA SER A 3 29.33 27.67 -35.42
C SER A 3 29.15 26.16 -35.27
N SER A 4 28.03 25.59 -35.76
CA SER A 4 27.83 24.12 -35.73
C SER A 4 28.95 23.35 -36.43
N SER A 5 29.66 23.96 -37.38
CA SER A 5 30.86 23.41 -38.02
C SER A 5 32.05 23.32 -37.07
N ASP A 6 32.25 24.33 -36.21
CA ASP A 6 33.37 24.38 -35.27
C ASP A 6 33.24 23.31 -34.17
N LEU A 7 32.00 23.03 -33.72
CA LEU A 7 31.71 22.01 -32.70
C LEU A 7 31.87 20.57 -33.22
N ARG A 8 31.84 20.36 -34.53
CA ARG A 8 31.97 19.03 -35.15
C ARG A 8 33.43 18.63 -35.36
N GLY A 9 34.30 19.60 -35.65
CA GLY A 9 35.70 19.32 -36.01
C GLY A 9 35.79 18.27 -37.13
N LEU A 10 36.45 17.14 -36.85
CA LEU A 10 36.61 16.00 -37.77
C LEU A 10 35.43 15.00 -37.74
N CYS A 11 34.44 15.18 -36.88
CA CYS A 11 33.26 14.32 -36.83
C CYS A 11 32.33 14.61 -38.01
N ARG A 12 31.85 13.54 -38.66
CA ARG A 12 30.83 13.66 -39.71
C ARG A 12 29.47 13.96 -39.08
N PRO A 13 28.59 14.74 -39.73
CA PRO A 13 27.22 14.93 -39.27
C PRO A 13 26.51 13.57 -39.08
N PRO A 14 25.70 13.41 -38.01
CA PRO A 14 25.27 14.42 -37.03
C PRO A 14 26.19 14.56 -35.80
N PHE A 15 27.32 13.86 -35.76
CA PHE A 15 28.16 13.75 -34.55
C PHE A 15 28.98 15.02 -34.28
N PHE A 16 29.24 15.28 -32.99
CA PHE A 16 30.07 16.38 -32.52
C PHE A 16 31.38 15.90 -31.90
N ALA A 17 32.40 16.77 -31.89
CA ALA A 17 33.70 16.47 -31.30
C ALA A 17 33.63 16.59 -29.78
N GLU A 18 34.01 15.56 -29.03
CA GLU A 18 33.96 15.60 -27.55
C GLU A 18 34.80 16.75 -26.98
N VAL A 19 35.97 16.98 -27.57
CA VAL A 19 36.94 18.02 -27.16
C VAL A 19 36.42 19.45 -27.31
N ALA A 20 35.32 19.65 -28.04
CA ALA A 20 34.68 20.96 -28.18
C ALA A 20 33.78 21.32 -26.98
N PHE A 21 33.57 20.39 -26.05
CA PHE A 21 32.67 20.54 -24.90
C PHE A 21 33.43 20.44 -23.57
N PRO A 22 32.97 21.14 -22.52
CA PRO A 22 33.63 21.10 -21.22
C PRO A 22 33.58 19.71 -20.60
N GLU A 23 34.63 19.33 -19.85
CA GLU A 23 34.68 18.07 -19.08
C GLU A 23 33.90 18.14 -17.75
N THR A 24 33.30 19.30 -17.44
CA THR A 24 32.52 19.54 -16.22
C THR A 24 31.14 20.09 -16.56
N GLY A 25 30.15 19.76 -15.72
CA GLY A 25 28.74 20.14 -15.89
C GLY A 25 27.91 19.04 -16.56
N GLY A 26 26.70 18.84 -16.04
CA GLY A 26 25.80 17.76 -16.46
C GLY A 26 26.38 16.35 -16.24
N PHE A 27 25.71 15.34 -16.80
CA PHE A 27 26.12 13.94 -16.69
C PHE A 27 27.10 13.55 -17.80
N VAL A 28 28.39 13.88 -17.63
CA VAL A 28 29.45 13.61 -18.62
C VAL A 28 29.58 12.13 -18.96
N SER A 29 29.49 11.23 -17.97
CA SER A 29 29.51 9.77 -18.21
C SER A 29 28.28 9.24 -18.96
N GLY A 30 27.25 10.08 -19.18
CA GLY A 30 26.08 9.77 -19.98
C GLY A 30 26.20 10.10 -21.45
N ARG A 31 27.31 10.72 -21.89
CA ARG A 31 27.52 11.04 -23.31
C ARG A 31 27.65 9.76 -24.12
N PHE A 32 26.95 9.69 -25.25
CA PHE A 32 27.11 8.58 -26.19
C PHE A 32 28.25 8.90 -27.16
N CYS A 33 29.47 8.53 -26.79
CA CYS A 33 30.69 8.87 -27.50
C CYS A 33 31.42 7.62 -28.02
N MET A 34 31.93 7.69 -29.24
CA MET A 34 32.71 6.62 -29.87
C MET A 34 34.13 7.12 -30.20
N PRO A 35 35.19 6.38 -29.81
CA PRO A 35 36.55 6.71 -30.22
C PRO A 35 36.73 6.40 -31.70
N LEU A 36 37.26 7.36 -32.47
CA LEU A 36 37.74 7.17 -33.83
C LEU A 36 39.26 6.85 -33.81
N SER A 37 39.83 6.59 -34.98
CA SER A 37 41.28 6.39 -35.16
C SER A 37 42.07 7.67 -34.86
N GLY A 38 43.10 7.58 -34.01
CA GLY A 38 43.73 8.73 -33.36
C GLY A 38 42.92 9.14 -32.12
N ASN A 39 43.47 9.84 -31.14
CA ASN A 39 42.80 10.19 -29.86
C ASN A 39 41.61 11.17 -30.02
N TYR A 40 40.68 10.90 -30.93
CA TYR A 40 39.59 11.77 -31.33
C TYR A 40 38.28 11.03 -31.12
N THR A 41 37.38 11.61 -30.34
CA THR A 41 36.12 11.00 -29.96
C THR A 41 34.96 11.78 -30.55
N CYS A 42 34.02 11.09 -31.18
CA CYS A 42 32.80 11.67 -31.73
C CYS A 42 31.58 11.24 -30.92
N CYS A 43 30.74 12.19 -30.56
CA CYS A 43 29.57 11.97 -29.72
C CYS A 43 28.27 12.24 -30.48
N LEU A 44 27.26 11.42 -30.18
CA LEU A 44 25.91 11.62 -30.67
C LEU A 44 25.26 12.81 -29.96
N PRO A 45 24.43 13.61 -30.64
CA PRO A 45 23.71 14.70 -30.00
C PRO A 45 22.72 14.22 -28.92
N CYS A 46 22.55 15.03 -27.89
CA CYS A 46 21.54 14.86 -26.84
C CYS A 46 20.19 15.47 -27.28
N PRO A 47 19.05 14.86 -26.93
CA PRO A 47 18.88 13.59 -26.22
C PRO A 47 19.05 12.39 -27.16
N THR A 48 19.60 11.29 -26.63
CA THR A 48 19.84 10.06 -27.43
C THR A 48 18.55 9.42 -27.94
N THR A 49 17.45 9.59 -27.20
CA THR A 49 16.11 9.09 -27.56
C THR A 49 15.63 9.62 -28.89
N ASP A 50 15.98 10.87 -29.24
CA ASP A 50 15.60 11.48 -30.51
C ASP A 50 16.27 10.81 -31.71
N TRP A 51 17.36 10.09 -31.51
CA TRP A 51 18.07 9.38 -32.58
C TRP A 51 17.71 7.90 -32.67
N THR A 52 17.20 7.32 -31.59
CA THR A 52 16.86 5.90 -31.49
C THR A 52 15.37 5.61 -31.68
N TYR A 53 14.51 6.59 -31.44
CA TYR A 53 13.05 6.47 -31.58
C TYR A 53 12.50 7.35 -32.70
N ALA A 54 11.31 6.96 -33.18
CA ALA A 54 10.57 7.73 -34.18
C ALA A 54 10.14 9.09 -33.64
N ASP A 55 9.91 10.03 -34.56
CA ASP A 55 9.42 11.37 -34.25
C ASP A 55 8.15 11.34 -33.39
N GLY A 56 8.06 12.23 -32.41
CA GLY A 56 6.92 12.32 -31.49
C GLY A 56 6.93 11.29 -30.35
N PHE A 57 8.03 10.57 -30.12
CA PHE A 57 8.22 9.69 -28.95
C PHE A 57 7.91 10.42 -27.63
N GLU A 58 8.48 11.60 -27.43
CA GLU A 58 8.30 12.40 -26.21
C GLU A 58 6.82 12.77 -25.97
N SER A 59 6.13 13.26 -27.01
CA SER A 59 4.69 13.54 -26.95
C SER A 59 3.85 12.31 -26.62
N ARG A 60 4.25 11.12 -27.09
CA ARG A 60 3.58 9.87 -26.74
C ARG A 60 3.85 9.47 -25.29
N THR A 61 5.07 9.65 -24.80
CA THR A 61 5.41 9.40 -23.39
C THR A 61 4.70 10.37 -22.43
N GLU A 62 4.34 11.58 -22.88
CA GLU A 62 3.54 12.54 -22.10
C GLU A 62 2.16 11.96 -21.70
N VAL A 63 1.57 11.09 -22.53
CA VAL A 63 0.30 10.43 -22.22
C VAL A 63 0.41 9.62 -20.93
N ALA A 64 1.54 8.95 -20.69
CA ALA A 64 1.75 8.19 -19.47
C ALA A 64 1.84 9.10 -18.23
N ASN A 65 2.43 10.29 -18.37
CA ASN A 65 2.48 11.29 -17.31
C ASN A 65 1.08 11.76 -16.92
N TRP A 66 0.18 11.97 -17.90
CA TRP A 66 -1.21 12.33 -17.65
C TRP A 66 -2.02 11.20 -17.00
N VAL A 67 -1.76 9.94 -17.36
CA VAL A 67 -2.35 8.78 -16.66
C VAL A 67 -1.93 8.78 -15.18
N ASN A 68 -0.65 9.06 -14.91
CA ASN A 68 -0.14 9.16 -13.55
C ASN A 68 -0.79 10.33 -12.77
N VAL A 69 -1.07 11.47 -13.41
CA VAL A 69 -1.84 12.57 -12.78
C VAL A 69 -3.24 12.10 -12.38
N ALA A 70 -3.93 11.34 -13.25
CA ALA A 70 -5.25 10.81 -12.92
C ALA A 70 -5.19 9.83 -11.74
N ALA A 71 -4.21 8.91 -11.73
CA ALA A 71 -3.98 8.00 -10.62
C ALA A 71 -3.64 8.74 -9.31
N PHE A 72 -2.83 9.78 -9.38
CA PHE A 72 -2.48 10.62 -8.23
C PHE A 72 -3.72 11.24 -7.59
N VAL A 73 -4.68 11.75 -8.37
CA VAL A 73 -5.96 12.27 -7.84
C VAL A 73 -6.71 11.17 -7.08
N LEU A 74 -6.70 9.94 -7.57
CA LEU A 74 -7.30 8.78 -6.90
C LEU A 74 -6.59 8.44 -5.59
N THR A 75 -5.26 8.50 -5.58
CA THR A 75 -4.43 8.27 -4.39
C THR A 75 -4.62 9.38 -3.34
N ILE A 76 -4.74 10.64 -3.77
CA ILE A 76 -5.08 11.77 -2.89
C ILE A 76 -6.46 11.59 -2.27
N TYR A 77 -7.47 11.18 -3.05
CA TYR A 77 -8.78 10.84 -2.50
C TYR A 77 -8.69 9.76 -1.42
N LEU A 78 -7.85 8.73 -1.62
CA LEU A 78 -7.64 7.66 -0.66
C LEU A 78 -6.99 8.20 0.64
N ILE A 79 -5.93 9.00 0.55
CA ILE A 79 -5.27 9.62 1.72
C ILE A 79 -6.21 10.58 2.45
N LEU A 80 -6.94 11.44 1.73
CA LEU A 80 -7.92 12.34 2.33
C LEU A 80 -9.01 11.55 3.04
N SER A 81 -9.47 10.44 2.45
CA SER A 81 -10.41 9.54 3.11
C SER A 81 -9.82 8.99 4.40
N PHE A 82 -8.54 8.57 4.40
CA PHE A 82 -7.85 8.11 5.60
C PHE A 82 -7.64 9.21 6.64
N LEU A 83 -7.51 10.48 6.28
CA LEU A 83 -7.31 11.58 7.22
C LEU A 83 -8.64 12.06 7.83
N VAL A 84 -9.64 12.29 6.99
CA VAL A 84 -10.89 12.97 7.36
C VAL A 84 -11.96 12.01 7.86
N LEU A 85 -12.15 10.87 7.20
CA LEU A 85 -13.25 9.97 7.54
C LEU A 85 -12.93 9.11 8.78
N PRO A 86 -13.92 8.85 9.63
CA PRO A 86 -13.73 7.99 10.79
C PRO A 86 -13.44 6.53 10.37
N VAL A 87 -12.76 5.80 11.27
CA VAL A 87 -12.29 4.43 11.03
C VAL A 87 -13.42 3.47 10.65
N LYS A 88 -14.66 3.73 11.08
CA LYS A 88 -15.85 2.94 10.69
C LYS A 88 -16.06 2.86 9.16
N TYR A 89 -15.66 3.88 8.40
CA TYR A 89 -15.81 3.86 6.93
C TYR A 89 -14.53 3.39 6.24
N THR A 90 -13.37 3.73 6.78
CA THR A 90 -12.10 3.51 6.11
C THR A 90 -11.47 2.17 6.45
N HIS A 91 -11.71 1.65 7.67
CA HIS A 91 -10.94 0.55 8.26
C HIS A 91 -9.43 0.74 8.07
N ARG A 92 -8.97 1.99 8.17
CA ARG A 92 -7.58 2.36 7.87
C ARG A 92 -6.62 1.61 8.80
N HIS A 93 -5.54 1.10 8.20
CA HIS A 93 -4.44 0.47 8.91
C HIS A 93 -3.15 1.18 8.51
N TYR A 94 -2.24 1.40 9.46
CA TYR A 94 -1.04 2.21 9.22
C TYR A 94 -0.18 1.67 8.06
N LEU A 95 -0.05 0.34 7.91
CA LEU A 95 0.65 -0.28 6.77
C LEU A 95 0.07 0.14 5.42
N SER A 96 -1.25 0.26 5.32
CA SER A 96 -1.92 0.71 4.09
C SER A 96 -1.73 2.21 3.88
N VAL A 97 -1.80 3.01 4.94
CA VAL A 97 -1.61 4.46 4.86
C VAL A 97 -0.18 4.79 4.41
N CYS A 98 0.82 4.16 5.02
CA CYS A 98 2.23 4.41 4.68
C CYS A 98 2.57 3.91 3.27
N LEU A 99 2.01 2.77 2.84
CA LEU A 99 2.13 2.31 1.45
C LEU A 99 1.53 3.32 0.46
N SER A 100 0.33 3.86 0.73
CA SER A 100 -0.27 4.88 -0.12
C SER A 100 0.54 6.18 -0.15
N LEU A 101 1.14 6.58 0.98
CA LEU A 101 2.07 7.72 1.02
C LEU A 101 3.34 7.46 0.20
N ALA A 102 3.88 6.23 0.23
CA ALA A 102 5.02 5.84 -0.58
C ALA A 102 4.71 5.93 -2.10
N VAL A 103 3.50 5.51 -2.50
CA VAL A 103 3.04 5.64 -3.89
C VAL A 103 2.90 7.11 -4.30
N ILE A 104 2.40 7.99 -3.42
CA ILE A 104 2.36 9.45 -3.70
C ILE A 104 3.76 9.99 -4.02
N PHE A 105 4.78 9.61 -3.25
CA PHE A 105 6.15 10.04 -3.55
C PHE A 105 6.61 9.55 -4.92
N MET A 106 6.30 8.31 -5.29
CA MET A 106 6.59 7.79 -6.62
C MET A 106 5.84 8.54 -7.72
N GLU A 107 4.55 8.82 -7.55
CA GLU A 107 3.72 9.55 -8.53
C GLU A 107 4.24 10.98 -8.74
N LEU A 108 4.72 11.66 -7.69
CA LEU A 108 5.30 13.00 -7.79
C LEU A 108 6.51 13.05 -8.74
N ALA A 109 7.24 11.95 -8.89
CA ALA A 109 8.39 11.88 -9.80
C ALA A 109 8.04 12.16 -11.27
N PHE A 110 6.80 11.88 -11.69
CA PHE A 110 6.33 12.12 -13.06
C PHE A 110 5.57 13.43 -13.19
N ILE A 111 4.91 13.87 -12.12
CA ILE A 111 4.16 15.13 -12.10
C ILE A 111 5.12 16.33 -12.12
N ILE A 112 6.25 16.25 -11.43
CA ILE A 112 7.21 17.35 -11.35
C ILE A 112 7.82 17.70 -12.72
N PRO A 113 8.34 16.73 -13.51
CA PRO A 113 8.81 17.03 -14.86
C PRO A 113 7.70 17.50 -15.80
N LEU A 114 6.49 16.96 -15.68
CA LEU A 114 5.34 17.41 -16.48
C LEU A 114 5.02 18.89 -16.24
N ALA A 115 5.11 19.35 -14.99
CA ALA A 115 4.91 20.75 -14.62
C ALA A 115 6.12 21.63 -14.97
N GLY A 116 7.33 21.10 -14.82
CA GLY A 116 8.58 21.84 -14.97
C GLY A 116 9.09 21.97 -16.41
N LYS A 117 8.72 21.04 -17.30
CA LYS A 117 9.22 20.94 -18.70
C LYS A 117 10.73 21.17 -18.79
N PRO A 118 11.54 20.31 -18.14
CA PRO A 118 12.97 20.54 -18.02
C PRO A 118 13.67 20.40 -19.38
N GLU A 119 14.72 21.19 -19.60
CA GLU A 119 15.66 20.88 -20.68
C GLU A 119 16.46 19.61 -20.31
N GLN A 120 16.34 18.56 -21.12
CA GLN A 120 17.01 17.28 -20.85
C GLN A 120 18.53 17.36 -21.00
N CYS A 121 19.03 18.32 -21.79
CA CYS A 121 20.43 18.43 -22.16
C CYS A 121 21.06 19.69 -21.56
N TYR A 122 22.23 19.54 -20.95
CA TYR A 122 23.06 20.65 -20.46
C TYR A 122 23.76 21.37 -21.61
N ASN A 123 24.17 20.61 -22.63
CA ASN A 123 24.71 21.09 -23.90
C ASN A 123 24.40 20.07 -25.00
N GLU A 124 24.87 20.31 -26.22
CA GLU A 124 24.55 19.54 -27.42
C GLU A 124 24.87 18.05 -27.34
N ILE A 125 25.75 17.61 -26.42
CA ILE A 125 26.11 16.19 -26.23
C ILE A 125 25.89 15.67 -24.80
N THR A 126 25.69 16.54 -23.81
CA THR A 126 25.70 16.18 -22.38
C THR A 126 24.30 16.28 -21.78
N PRO A 127 23.74 15.20 -21.22
CA PRO A 127 22.49 15.26 -20.46
C PRO A 127 22.62 16.08 -19.18
N ASN A 128 21.51 16.68 -18.71
CA ASN A 128 21.43 17.28 -17.39
C ASN A 128 21.40 16.21 -16.29
N ASP A 129 22.02 16.51 -15.15
CA ASP A 129 22.06 15.66 -13.96
C ASP A 129 21.40 16.34 -12.76
N MET A 130 21.45 15.70 -11.59
CA MET A 130 20.91 16.29 -10.35
C MET A 130 21.61 17.59 -9.92
N HIS A 131 22.84 17.84 -10.38
CA HIS A 131 23.61 19.02 -10.00
C HIS A 131 23.35 20.20 -10.94
N SER A 132 23.03 19.93 -12.21
CA SER A 132 22.71 20.95 -13.21
C SER A 132 21.21 21.24 -13.33
N SER A 133 20.32 20.35 -12.89
CA SER A 133 18.86 20.54 -12.93
C SER A 133 18.17 20.14 -11.62
N GLY A 134 17.56 21.13 -10.96
CA GLY A 134 16.76 20.91 -9.76
C GLY A 134 15.50 20.06 -10.00
N VAL A 135 14.91 20.16 -11.20
CA VAL A 135 13.78 19.30 -11.60
C VAL A 135 14.23 17.84 -11.67
N CYS A 136 15.43 17.56 -12.22
CA CYS A 136 16.01 16.22 -12.25
C CYS A 136 16.25 15.71 -10.82
N ALA A 137 16.91 16.52 -9.99
CA ALA A 137 17.24 16.15 -8.62
C ALA A 137 16.00 15.75 -7.81
N ILE A 138 14.95 16.58 -7.84
CA ILE A 138 13.74 16.35 -7.02
C ILE A 138 12.91 15.19 -7.59
N SER A 139 12.70 15.15 -8.92
CA SER A 139 11.93 14.06 -9.54
C SER A 139 12.60 12.71 -9.37
N GLY A 140 13.91 12.63 -9.62
CA GLY A 140 14.70 11.43 -9.42
C GLY A 140 14.72 11.00 -7.94
N ALA A 141 14.88 11.94 -7.01
CA ALA A 141 14.83 11.61 -5.59
C ALA A 141 13.47 11.03 -5.17
N PHE A 142 12.36 11.60 -5.64
CA PHE A 142 11.02 11.09 -5.38
C PHE A 142 10.78 9.72 -6.00
N LEU A 143 11.30 9.48 -7.21
CA LEU A 143 11.19 8.18 -7.87
C LEU A 143 11.90 7.08 -7.05
N LEU A 144 13.15 7.34 -6.69
CA LEU A 144 13.97 6.37 -5.96
C LEU A 144 13.47 6.16 -4.53
N PHE A 145 13.12 7.23 -3.83
CA PHE A 145 12.54 7.16 -2.49
C PHE A 145 11.21 6.44 -2.48
N GLY A 146 10.32 6.78 -3.42
CA GLY A 146 9.03 6.13 -3.61
C GLY A 146 9.20 4.65 -3.89
N GLY A 147 10.11 4.27 -4.81
CA GLY A 147 10.44 2.88 -5.11
C GLY A 147 10.86 2.09 -3.87
N TRP A 148 11.84 2.60 -3.12
CA TRP A 148 12.26 2.02 -1.85
C TRP A 148 11.12 1.90 -0.85
N ALA A 149 10.39 2.99 -0.61
CA ALA A 149 9.31 3.01 0.37
C ALA A 149 8.19 2.03 0.01
N VAL A 150 7.78 1.96 -1.25
CA VAL A 150 6.74 1.03 -1.72
C VAL A 150 7.15 -0.41 -1.42
N ILE A 151 8.36 -0.82 -1.79
CA ILE A 151 8.81 -2.20 -1.58
C ILE A 151 8.97 -2.53 -0.10
N ILE A 152 9.54 -1.63 0.70
CA ILE A 152 9.71 -1.88 2.13
C ILE A 152 8.33 -1.98 2.83
N TRP A 153 7.36 -1.13 2.48
CA TRP A 153 6.01 -1.22 3.05
C TRP A 153 5.24 -2.46 2.57
N VAL A 154 5.46 -2.90 1.33
CA VAL A 154 4.95 -4.18 0.82
C VAL A 154 5.55 -5.35 1.60
N PHE A 155 6.86 -5.34 1.87
CA PHE A 155 7.51 -6.34 2.71
C PHE A 155 6.95 -6.35 4.14
N CYS A 156 6.83 -5.20 4.79
CA CYS A 156 6.24 -5.09 6.13
C CYS A 156 4.81 -5.65 6.16
N ARG A 157 4.04 -5.43 5.10
CA ARG A 157 2.67 -5.96 4.96
C ARG A 157 2.66 -7.48 4.79
N ALA A 158 3.50 -8.02 3.93
CA ALA A 158 3.65 -9.47 3.75
C ALA A 158 4.10 -10.15 5.05
N LEU A 159 5.05 -9.55 5.77
CA LEU A 159 5.52 -10.02 7.06
C LEU A 159 4.42 -9.98 8.14
N ALA A 160 3.68 -8.88 8.24
CA ALA A 160 2.57 -8.77 9.20
C ALA A 160 1.50 -9.84 8.95
N LEU A 161 1.15 -10.08 7.68
CA LEU A 161 0.19 -11.11 7.30
C LEU A 161 0.73 -12.52 7.62
N HIS A 162 2.01 -12.77 7.33
CA HIS A 162 2.67 -14.04 7.63
C HIS A 162 2.70 -14.33 9.13
N LEU A 163 3.04 -13.34 9.95
CA LEU A 163 3.04 -13.48 11.40
C LEU A 163 1.64 -13.73 11.95
N GLN A 164 0.62 -13.05 11.41
CA GLN A 164 -0.77 -13.21 11.86
C GLN A 164 -1.36 -14.58 11.51
N ILE A 165 -1.02 -15.12 10.33
CA ILE A 165 -1.62 -16.36 9.82
C ILE A 165 -0.79 -17.59 10.20
N CYS A 166 0.51 -17.61 9.87
CA CYS A 166 1.35 -18.78 10.04
C CYS A 166 1.88 -18.92 11.47
N TRP A 167 2.13 -17.79 12.14
CA TRP A 167 2.64 -17.77 13.52
C TRP A 167 1.56 -17.43 14.55
N GLU A 168 0.35 -17.12 14.10
CA GLU A 168 -0.78 -16.76 14.95
C GLU A 168 -0.54 -15.55 15.89
N VAL A 169 0.49 -14.74 15.62
CA VAL A 169 0.86 -13.56 16.41
C VAL A 169 0.11 -12.34 15.89
N VAL A 170 -0.66 -11.68 16.76
CA VAL A 170 -1.27 -10.38 16.43
C VAL A 170 -0.20 -9.30 16.58
N PRO A 171 0.12 -8.53 15.53
CA PRO A 171 1.11 -7.46 15.63
C PRO A 171 0.62 -6.36 16.59
N GLY A 172 1.30 -6.22 17.73
CA GLY A 172 1.03 -5.16 18.72
C GLY A 172 1.92 -3.92 18.54
N ASP A 173 1.99 -3.08 19.58
CA ASP A 173 2.67 -1.77 19.53
C ASP A 173 4.16 -1.86 19.16
N LYS A 174 4.86 -2.89 19.63
CA LYS A 174 6.28 -3.09 19.29
C LYS A 174 6.49 -3.27 17.79
N PHE A 175 5.60 -4.05 17.14
CA PHE A 175 5.64 -4.22 15.70
C PHE A 175 5.25 -2.93 14.97
N PHE A 176 4.29 -2.17 15.50
CA PHE A 176 3.90 -0.87 14.94
C PHE A 176 5.08 0.11 14.87
N TYR A 177 5.77 0.36 15.98
CA TYR A 177 6.93 1.27 15.99
C TYR A 177 8.11 0.71 15.20
N GLY A 178 8.36 -0.60 15.28
CA GLY A 178 9.40 -1.27 14.51
C GLY A 178 9.16 -1.14 13.00
N ALA A 179 7.93 -1.36 12.53
CA ALA A 179 7.55 -1.22 11.14
C ALA A 179 7.62 0.23 10.65
N LEU A 180 7.26 1.22 11.47
CA LEU A 180 7.42 2.64 11.14
C LEU A 180 8.88 3.04 11.01
N ALA A 181 9.71 2.66 11.98
CA ALA A 181 11.14 2.94 11.93
C ALA A 181 11.78 2.28 10.70
N PHE A 182 11.58 0.98 10.53
CA PHE A 182 12.12 0.24 9.39
C PHE A 182 11.57 0.75 8.05
N GLY A 183 10.25 0.97 7.98
CA GLY A 183 9.51 1.37 6.79
C GLY A 183 9.89 2.72 6.20
N TRP A 184 10.42 3.63 7.01
CA TRP A 184 10.86 4.95 6.55
C TRP A 184 12.38 5.12 6.60
N LEU A 185 13.06 4.53 7.58
CA LEU A 185 14.51 4.68 7.70
C LEU A 185 15.26 3.98 6.57
N VAL A 186 14.84 2.76 6.18
CA VAL A 186 15.49 2.03 5.08
C VAL A 186 15.38 2.80 3.77
N PRO A 187 14.20 3.31 3.36
CA PRO A 187 14.11 4.17 2.17
C PRO A 187 14.93 5.45 2.22
N ILE A 188 15.02 6.11 3.38
CA ILE A 188 15.84 7.33 3.54
C ILE A 188 17.32 7.00 3.34
N ILE A 189 17.82 5.94 3.98
CA ILE A 189 19.21 5.50 3.84
C ILE A 189 19.48 5.04 2.40
N GLY A 190 18.58 4.24 1.83
CA GLY A 190 18.66 3.77 0.46
C GLY A 190 18.77 4.94 -0.53
N LEU A 191 17.87 5.93 -0.42
CA LEU A 191 17.93 7.15 -1.22
C LEU A 191 19.27 7.88 -1.07
N ALA A 192 19.72 8.10 0.16
CA ALA A 192 20.96 8.83 0.43
C ALA A 192 22.17 8.13 -0.22
N LEU A 193 22.27 6.81 -0.07
CA LEU A 193 23.32 6.00 -0.69
C LEU A 193 23.23 6.07 -2.21
N THR A 194 22.05 5.79 -2.79
CA THR A 194 21.84 5.79 -4.24
C THR A 194 22.17 7.14 -4.88
N LEU A 195 21.75 8.26 -4.27
CA LEU A 195 22.07 9.59 -4.79
C LEU A 195 23.55 9.95 -4.63
N SER A 196 24.20 9.52 -3.53
CA SER A 196 25.62 9.83 -3.28
C SER A 196 26.59 9.01 -4.12
N LEU A 197 26.23 7.78 -4.48
CA LEU A 197 27.10 6.83 -5.18
C LEU A 197 26.86 6.86 -6.69
N SER A 198 25.61 6.67 -7.12
CA SER A 198 25.26 6.56 -8.53
C SER A 198 24.74 7.89 -9.08
N GLY A 199 23.87 8.55 -8.33
CA GLY A 199 23.18 9.77 -8.73
C GLY A 199 22.09 9.58 -9.80
N VAL A 200 21.49 10.68 -10.27
CA VAL A 200 20.39 10.67 -11.24
C VAL A 200 20.62 11.65 -12.40
N SER A 201 20.12 11.31 -13.60
CA SER A 201 20.15 12.14 -14.81
C SER A 201 18.97 11.88 -15.73
N PHE A 202 18.74 12.77 -16.70
CA PHE A 202 17.77 12.52 -17.76
C PHE A 202 18.33 11.48 -18.74
N ARG A 203 17.60 10.37 -18.89
CA ARG A 203 17.96 9.28 -19.82
C ARG A 203 16.78 8.79 -20.67
N PHE A 204 15.56 8.97 -20.18
CA PHE A 204 14.35 8.39 -20.76
C PHE A 204 13.27 9.48 -20.90
N GLY A 205 13.54 10.45 -21.78
CA GLY A 205 12.71 11.64 -21.92
C GLY A 205 12.80 12.55 -20.69
N ASP A 206 11.66 13.12 -20.30
CA ASP A 206 11.59 14.13 -19.23
C ASP A 206 11.74 13.56 -17.81
N VAL A 207 11.86 12.25 -17.63
CA VAL A 207 11.95 11.64 -16.30
C VAL A 207 13.40 11.38 -15.92
N CYS A 208 13.81 11.93 -14.78
CA CYS A 208 15.13 11.71 -14.21
C CYS A 208 15.21 10.35 -13.51
N HIS A 209 16.24 9.57 -13.80
CA HIS A 209 16.39 8.21 -13.29
C HIS A 209 17.82 7.96 -12.79
N ILE A 210 18.03 6.90 -12.00
CA ILE A 210 19.36 6.51 -11.51
C ILE A 210 20.34 6.31 -12.67
N ASN A 211 21.55 6.81 -12.50
CA ASN A 211 22.66 6.65 -13.44
C ASN A 211 23.14 5.20 -13.46
N HIS A 212 23.48 4.70 -14.65
CA HIS A 212 23.88 3.30 -14.90
C HIS A 212 25.02 2.75 -14.04
N LYS A 213 25.98 3.61 -13.65
CA LYS A 213 27.16 3.17 -12.88
C LYS A 213 26.69 2.65 -11.52
N ASP A 214 26.90 1.36 -11.30
CA ASP A 214 26.52 0.64 -10.07
C ASP A 214 25.01 0.62 -9.74
N ALA A 215 24.14 1.05 -10.67
CA ALA A 215 22.68 1.11 -10.46
C ALA A 215 22.06 -0.22 -10.00
N LEU A 216 22.58 -1.33 -10.53
CA LEU A 216 22.13 -2.65 -10.16
C LEU A 216 22.50 -3.02 -8.73
N GLN A 217 23.65 -2.58 -8.23
CA GLN A 217 24.12 -2.88 -6.88
C GLN A 217 23.50 -1.91 -5.86
N ASP A 218 23.37 -0.64 -6.21
CA ASP A 218 22.99 0.42 -5.28
C ASP A 218 21.46 0.61 -5.15
N PHE A 219 20.68 0.16 -6.13
CA PHE A 219 19.23 0.36 -6.16
C PHE A 219 18.46 -0.93 -6.47
N TRP A 220 18.62 -1.49 -7.68
CA TRP A 220 17.77 -2.59 -8.13
C TRP A 220 17.98 -3.89 -7.35
N GLY A 221 19.22 -4.27 -7.07
CA GLY A 221 19.56 -5.50 -6.35
C GLY A 221 18.93 -5.56 -4.96
N PRO A 222 19.15 -4.55 -4.09
CA PRO A 222 18.50 -4.47 -2.79
C PRO A 222 16.96 -4.43 -2.87
N LEU A 223 16.39 -3.68 -3.81
CA LEU A 223 14.94 -3.64 -4.05
C LEU A 223 14.37 -5.03 -4.39
N LEU A 224 15.02 -5.72 -5.32
CA LEU A 224 14.65 -7.08 -5.73
C LEU A 224 14.80 -8.08 -4.59
N ALA A 225 15.80 -7.93 -3.72
CA ALA A 225 15.98 -8.78 -2.56
C ALA A 225 14.79 -8.67 -1.59
N PHE A 226 14.35 -7.45 -1.26
CA PHE A 226 13.17 -7.25 -0.41
C PHE A 226 11.88 -7.70 -1.09
N ALA A 227 11.73 -7.46 -2.39
CA ALA A 227 10.58 -7.94 -3.16
C ALA A 227 10.51 -9.49 -3.16
N ALA A 228 11.66 -10.16 -3.33
CA ALA A 228 11.74 -11.62 -3.26
C ALA A 228 11.41 -12.16 -1.87
N LEU A 229 11.91 -11.53 -0.80
CA LEU A 229 11.55 -11.88 0.57
C LEU A 229 10.04 -11.73 0.83
N ALA A 230 9.44 -10.61 0.38
CA ALA A 230 8.01 -10.38 0.48
C ALA A 230 7.21 -11.43 -0.30
N MET A 231 7.67 -11.78 -1.50
CA MET A 231 7.06 -12.80 -2.35
C MET A 231 7.08 -14.19 -1.67
N VAL A 232 8.22 -14.60 -1.11
CA VAL A 232 8.35 -15.88 -0.39
C VAL A 232 7.40 -15.93 0.80
N LEU A 233 7.37 -14.88 1.63
CA LEU A 233 6.44 -14.79 2.76
C LEU A 233 4.98 -14.90 2.29
N GLN A 234 4.62 -14.18 1.23
CA GLN A 234 3.27 -14.17 0.67
C GLN A 234 2.85 -15.54 0.13
N PHE A 235 3.74 -16.26 -0.56
CA PHE A 235 3.46 -17.61 -1.06
C PHE A 235 3.35 -18.64 0.05
N ILE A 236 4.24 -18.61 1.06
CA ILE A 236 4.14 -19.51 2.22
C ILE A 236 2.81 -19.30 2.93
N THR A 237 2.42 -18.04 3.15
CA THR A 237 1.15 -17.72 3.80
C THR A 237 -0.05 -18.17 2.98
N MET A 238 -0.03 -17.97 1.65
CA MET A 238 -1.10 -18.46 0.77
C MET A 238 -1.18 -19.99 0.78
N GLY A 239 -0.04 -20.68 0.71
CA GLY A 239 0.04 -22.14 0.79
C GLY A 239 -0.53 -22.68 2.10
N TYR A 240 -0.20 -22.06 3.23
CA TYR A 240 -0.77 -22.42 4.52
C TYR A 240 -2.30 -22.24 4.56
N CYS A 241 -2.81 -21.13 4.04
CA CYS A 241 -4.25 -20.88 3.93
C CYS A 241 -4.96 -21.97 3.11
N ILE A 242 -4.39 -22.37 1.97
CA ILE A 242 -4.92 -23.43 1.11
C ILE A 242 -4.89 -24.77 1.84
N HIS A 243 -3.78 -25.10 2.51
CA HIS A 243 -3.65 -26.35 3.26
C HIS A 243 -4.70 -26.46 4.38
N VAL A 244 -4.90 -25.40 5.18
CA VAL A 244 -5.94 -25.37 6.23
C VAL A 244 -7.34 -25.46 5.63
N TYR A 245 -7.59 -24.80 4.50
CA TYR A 245 -8.86 -24.90 3.78
C TYR A 245 -9.17 -26.34 3.34
N ILE A 246 -8.23 -27.01 2.66
CA ILE A 246 -8.40 -28.40 2.22
C ILE A 246 -8.65 -29.32 3.42
N ARG A 247 -7.88 -29.17 4.50
CA ARG A 247 -8.05 -29.99 5.71
C ARG A 247 -9.43 -29.79 6.35
N SER A 248 -9.96 -28.57 6.33
CA SER A 248 -11.31 -28.29 6.85
C SER A 248 -12.42 -28.96 6.04
N LEU A 249 -12.26 -29.08 4.71
CA LEU A 249 -13.21 -29.79 3.85
C LEU A 249 -13.17 -31.31 4.03
N LEU A 250 -11.99 -31.85 4.33
CA LEU A 250 -11.81 -33.29 4.58
C LEU A 250 -12.42 -33.70 5.93
N ASP A 251 -12.25 -32.87 6.97
CA ASP A 251 -12.89 -33.07 8.28
C ASP A 251 -14.42 -33.00 8.22
N ASP A 252 -15.01 -32.29 7.24
CA ASP A 252 -16.46 -32.26 7.03
C ASP A 252 -17.03 -33.56 6.43
N LYS A 253 -16.24 -34.27 5.60
CA LYS A 253 -16.63 -35.58 5.04
C LYS A 253 -16.50 -36.74 6.05
N ALA A 254 -15.76 -36.57 7.14
CA ALA A 254 -15.57 -37.60 8.16
C ALA A 254 -16.73 -37.73 9.16
N THR A 255 -17.85 -37.01 8.97
CA THR A 255 -19.00 -37.03 9.90
C THR A 255 -20.12 -38.01 9.54
N THR A 256 -19.86 -39.02 8.70
CA THR A 256 -20.77 -40.16 8.51
C THR A 256 -20.30 -41.38 9.28
N THR A 257 -20.49 -41.39 10.61
CA THR A 257 -20.72 -42.64 11.36
C THR A 257 -21.22 -42.36 12.77
N ASN A 258 -22.48 -42.72 12.99
CA ASN A 258 -23.14 -43.09 14.25
C ASN A 258 -22.27 -43.11 15.51
N SER A 259 -22.51 -42.19 16.44
CA SER A 259 -22.62 -42.54 17.87
C SER A 259 -23.14 -41.36 18.68
N SER A 260 -24.30 -41.55 19.26
CA SER A 260 -24.82 -40.80 20.41
C SER A 260 -23.97 -41.12 21.64
N GLN A 261 -22.80 -40.50 21.78
CA GLN A 261 -22.05 -40.49 23.03
C GLN A 261 -21.71 -39.06 23.43
N ALA A 262 -22.06 -38.71 24.67
CA ALA A 262 -21.75 -37.44 25.29
C ALA A 262 -20.22 -37.24 25.33
N PRO A 263 -19.73 -35.99 25.18
CA PRO A 263 -18.30 -35.74 25.08
C PRO A 263 -17.62 -36.01 26.44
N THR A 264 -16.87 -37.10 26.53
CA THR A 264 -15.99 -37.37 27.67
C THR A 264 -14.80 -36.43 27.62
N TYR A 265 -14.71 -35.55 28.61
CA TYR A 265 -13.65 -34.56 28.78
C TYR A 265 -12.33 -35.25 29.13
N SER A 266 -11.50 -35.52 28.12
CA SER A 266 -10.12 -36.00 28.31
C SER A 266 -9.14 -34.86 28.06
N GLY A 267 -8.35 -34.52 29.09
CA GLY A 267 -7.37 -33.44 29.11
C GLY A 267 -6.17 -33.72 28.22
N SER A 268 -6.35 -33.60 26.91
CA SER A 268 -5.26 -33.59 25.94
C SER A 268 -4.94 -32.17 25.48
N VAL A 269 -3.65 -31.89 25.34
CA VAL A 269 -3.05 -30.67 24.78
C VAL A 269 -3.92 -30.16 23.63
N LYS A 270 -4.40 -28.91 23.73
CA LYS A 270 -5.36 -28.29 22.80
C LYS A 270 -4.82 -28.29 21.36
N THR A 271 -4.99 -29.38 20.63
CA THR A 271 -4.97 -29.34 19.18
C THR A 271 -6.24 -28.63 18.78
N LEU A 272 -6.13 -27.35 18.38
CA LEU A 272 -7.26 -26.63 17.81
C LEU A 272 -7.84 -27.51 16.70
N SER A 273 -9.14 -27.84 16.79
CA SER A 273 -9.82 -28.55 15.71
C SER A 273 -9.59 -27.78 14.41
N ALA A 274 -9.29 -28.47 13.29
CA ALA A 274 -9.01 -27.81 12.02
C ALA A 274 -10.14 -26.85 11.58
N ARG A 275 -11.36 -27.09 12.07
CA ARG A 275 -12.53 -26.20 11.92
C ARG A 275 -12.36 -24.84 12.64
N GLN A 276 -11.80 -24.81 13.84
CA GLN A 276 -11.54 -23.57 14.57
C GLN A 276 -10.42 -22.76 13.90
N ALA A 277 -9.36 -23.43 13.47
CA ALA A 277 -8.29 -22.82 12.67
C ALA A 277 -8.83 -22.27 11.35
N PHE A 278 -9.67 -23.03 10.64
CA PHE A 278 -10.29 -22.59 9.38
C PHE A 278 -11.20 -21.37 9.55
N ARG A 279 -12.08 -21.34 10.57
CA ARG A 279 -12.94 -20.16 10.82
C ARG A 279 -12.12 -18.89 11.08
N ARG A 280 -11.01 -19.02 11.80
CA ARG A 280 -10.07 -17.91 12.05
C ARG A 280 -9.38 -17.47 10.76
N VAL A 281 -8.79 -18.41 10.02
CA VAL A 281 -8.11 -18.15 8.74
C VAL A 281 -9.07 -17.51 7.73
N LYS A 282 -10.30 -18.02 7.61
CA LYS A 282 -11.35 -17.46 6.75
C LYS A 282 -11.62 -15.99 7.08
N ARG A 283 -11.81 -15.65 8.36
CA ARG A 283 -12.03 -14.26 8.80
C ARG A 283 -10.83 -13.36 8.46
N VAL A 284 -9.60 -13.84 8.64
CA VAL A 284 -8.38 -13.07 8.31
C VAL A 284 -8.26 -12.87 6.80
N ILE A 285 -8.52 -13.90 6.00
CA ILE A 285 -8.53 -13.82 4.53
C ILE A 285 -9.61 -12.84 4.04
N GLU A 286 -10.84 -12.93 4.54
CA GLU A 286 -11.92 -12.00 4.18
C GLU A 286 -11.55 -10.53 4.45
N LEU A 287 -10.74 -10.28 5.49
CA LEU A 287 -10.28 -8.94 5.84
C LEU A 287 -9.03 -8.51 5.04
N GLN A 288 -8.16 -9.45 4.65
CA GLN A 288 -6.83 -9.16 4.11
C GLN A 288 -6.62 -9.53 2.63
N TRP A 289 -7.56 -10.22 1.96
CA TRP A 289 -7.39 -10.66 0.57
C TRP A 289 -7.06 -9.51 -0.38
N ARG A 290 -7.69 -8.35 -0.18
CA ARG A 290 -7.39 -7.12 -0.92
C ARG A 290 -5.94 -6.67 -0.73
N GLY A 291 -5.45 -6.76 0.50
CA GLY A 291 -4.07 -6.45 0.83
C GLY A 291 -3.08 -7.44 0.20
N ALA A 292 -3.40 -8.73 0.23
CA ALA A 292 -2.58 -9.77 -0.38
C ALA A 292 -2.51 -9.61 -1.91
N LEU A 293 -3.62 -9.29 -2.57
CA LEU A 293 -3.63 -9.02 -4.01
C LEU A 293 -2.83 -7.77 -4.35
N LEU A 294 -2.95 -6.69 -3.57
CA LEU A 294 -2.13 -5.50 -3.76
C LEU A 294 -0.63 -5.83 -3.67
N VAL A 295 -0.21 -6.63 -2.68
CA VAL A 295 1.19 -7.09 -2.54
C VAL A 295 1.63 -7.84 -3.79
N LEU A 296 0.84 -8.78 -4.30
CA LEU A 296 1.17 -9.56 -5.50
C LEU A 296 1.28 -8.68 -6.76
N VAL A 297 0.36 -7.72 -6.93
CA VAL A 297 0.39 -6.78 -8.05
C VAL A 297 1.66 -5.93 -8.01
N ILE A 298 1.98 -5.31 -6.88
CA ILE A 298 3.17 -4.46 -6.75
C ILE A 298 4.46 -5.27 -6.94
N ILE A 299 4.54 -6.50 -6.42
CA ILE A 299 5.69 -7.37 -6.67
C ILE A 299 5.82 -7.68 -8.16
N GLY A 300 4.72 -7.98 -8.84
CA GLY A 300 4.71 -8.20 -10.29
C GLY A 300 5.20 -6.98 -11.07
N GLU A 301 4.75 -5.79 -10.68
CA GLU A 301 5.22 -4.51 -11.25
C GLU A 301 6.73 -4.32 -11.07
N VAL A 302 7.25 -4.52 -9.86
CA VAL A 302 8.68 -4.34 -9.61
C VAL A 302 9.54 -5.34 -10.37
N VAL A 303 9.10 -6.60 -10.50
CA VAL A 303 9.80 -7.57 -11.36
C VAL A 303 9.79 -7.12 -12.82
N PHE A 304 8.64 -6.68 -13.32
CA PHE A 304 8.52 -6.17 -14.69
C PHE A 304 9.42 -4.96 -14.93
N PHE A 305 9.39 -3.96 -14.05
CA PHE A 305 10.24 -2.77 -14.14
C PHE A 305 11.71 -3.13 -14.06
N SER A 306 12.10 -4.00 -13.14
CA SER A 306 13.50 -4.41 -13.00
C SER A 306 14.02 -5.06 -14.29
N VAL A 307 13.24 -5.95 -14.91
CA VAL A 307 13.64 -6.58 -16.18
C VAL A 307 13.80 -5.54 -17.29
N VAL A 308 12.83 -4.64 -17.44
CA VAL A 308 12.87 -3.64 -18.52
C VAL A 308 13.98 -2.61 -18.29
N PHE A 309 14.05 -2.00 -17.10
CA PHE A 309 15.06 -0.98 -16.82
C PHE A 309 16.48 -1.54 -16.78
N VAL A 310 16.71 -2.75 -16.25
CA VAL A 310 18.04 -3.38 -16.34
C VAL A 310 18.40 -3.68 -17.80
N SER A 311 17.43 -4.10 -18.62
CA SER A 311 17.69 -4.32 -20.04
C SER A 311 17.99 -3.01 -20.79
N MET A 312 17.26 -1.93 -20.50
CA MET A 312 17.52 -0.60 -21.06
C MET A 312 18.85 -0.04 -20.57
N ASP A 313 19.23 -0.30 -19.32
CA ASP A 313 20.52 0.11 -18.78
C ASP A 313 21.66 -0.59 -19.54
N ASN A 314 21.62 -1.93 -19.62
CA ASN A 314 22.58 -2.72 -20.39
C ASN A 314 22.69 -2.30 -21.86
N SER A 315 21.59 -1.79 -22.44
CA SER A 315 21.56 -1.35 -23.83
C SER A 315 22.04 0.09 -24.05
N THR A 316 22.28 0.85 -22.98
CA THR A 316 22.71 2.26 -23.02
C THR A 316 24.07 2.51 -22.38
N GLN A 317 24.70 1.49 -21.78
CA GLN A 317 26.08 1.57 -21.30
C GLN A 317 27.06 1.53 -22.47
N VAL A 318 27.79 2.63 -22.69
CA VAL A 318 28.81 2.71 -23.74
C VAL A 318 29.97 1.79 -23.39
N ASN A 319 29.94 0.59 -23.95
CA ASN A 319 30.99 -0.41 -23.85
C ASN A 319 31.38 -0.90 -25.26
N LYS A 320 32.47 -1.67 -25.36
CA LYS A 320 32.97 -2.16 -26.65
C LYS A 320 31.93 -3.00 -27.41
N GLU A 321 31.09 -3.75 -26.70
CA GLU A 321 30.06 -4.60 -27.27
C GLU A 321 28.92 -3.78 -27.89
N LEU A 322 28.40 -2.78 -27.15
CA LEU A 322 27.37 -1.87 -27.62
C LEU A 322 27.86 -1.06 -28.83
N ILE A 323 29.08 -0.55 -28.79
CA ILE A 323 29.72 0.16 -29.91
C ILE A 323 29.75 -0.73 -31.17
N THR A 324 30.12 -2.00 -31.01
CA THR A 324 30.15 -2.97 -32.11
C THR A 324 28.74 -3.23 -32.65
N LYS A 325 27.76 -3.40 -31.76
CA LYS A 325 26.35 -3.62 -32.13
C LYS A 325 25.73 -2.39 -32.78
N ALA A 326 26.13 -1.18 -32.37
CA ALA A 326 25.63 0.09 -32.86
C ALA A 326 26.24 0.49 -34.21
N GLN A 327 27.35 -0.10 -34.62
CA GLN A 327 28.07 0.22 -35.86
C GLN A 327 27.18 0.23 -37.13
N PRO A 328 26.30 -0.74 -37.42
CA PRO A 328 25.41 -0.67 -38.59
C PRO A 328 24.43 0.52 -38.54
N TRP A 329 23.97 0.90 -37.35
CA TRP A 329 23.10 2.07 -37.17
C TRP A 329 23.89 3.38 -37.33
N LEU A 330 25.07 3.48 -36.72
CA LEU A 330 25.92 4.67 -36.79
C LEU A 330 26.44 4.94 -38.21
N THR A 331 26.84 3.88 -38.93
CA THR A 331 27.24 4.00 -40.34
C THR A 331 26.09 4.43 -41.23
N CYS A 332 24.87 3.98 -40.96
CA CYS A 332 23.66 4.46 -41.63
C CYS A 332 23.45 5.97 -41.38
N LEU A 333 23.56 6.43 -40.13
CA LEU A 333 23.40 7.86 -39.80
C LEU A 333 24.41 8.74 -40.54
N VAL A 334 25.66 8.30 -40.67
CA VAL A 334 26.68 9.01 -41.46
C VAL A 334 26.33 9.01 -42.95
N ALA A 335 25.89 7.87 -43.49
CA ALA A 335 25.56 7.73 -44.91
C ALA A 335 24.34 8.57 -45.31
N SER A 336 23.33 8.63 -44.44
CA SER A 336 22.11 9.41 -44.62
C SER A 336 22.26 10.87 -44.16
N GLN A 337 23.48 11.34 -43.88
CA GLN A 337 23.79 12.71 -43.45
C GLN A 337 22.96 13.19 -42.23
N GLY A 338 22.63 12.27 -41.32
CA GLY A 338 21.81 12.55 -40.14
C GLY A 338 20.30 12.39 -40.33
N ASP A 339 19.81 11.91 -41.47
CA ASP A 339 18.42 11.48 -41.58
C ASP A 339 18.19 10.17 -40.81
N LYS A 340 17.76 10.32 -39.55
CA LYS A 340 17.52 9.20 -38.64
C LYS A 340 16.44 8.24 -39.12
N ASN A 341 15.44 8.73 -39.87
CA ASN A 341 14.25 7.96 -40.21
C ASN A 341 14.58 6.77 -41.14
N GLN A 342 15.65 6.89 -41.94
CA GLN A 342 16.19 5.80 -42.75
C GLN A 342 16.91 4.73 -41.93
N CYS A 343 17.33 5.05 -40.71
CA CYS A 343 18.19 4.23 -39.85
C CYS A 343 17.47 3.64 -38.63
N LEU A 344 16.21 4.02 -38.38
CA LEU A 344 15.43 3.56 -37.21
C LEU A 344 15.28 2.03 -37.15
N SER A 345 15.17 1.35 -38.30
CA SER A 345 15.08 -0.12 -38.34
C SER A 345 16.32 -0.80 -37.74
N LYS A 346 17.49 -0.16 -37.83
CA LYS A 346 18.76 -0.64 -37.25
C LYS A 346 18.89 -0.24 -35.78
N ALA A 347 18.25 0.86 -35.38
CA ALA A 347 18.22 1.31 -33.98
C ALA A 347 17.39 0.36 -33.09
N GLY A 348 16.36 -0.29 -33.64
CA GLY A 348 15.49 -1.20 -32.90
C GLY A 348 16.19 -2.42 -32.29
N GLU A 349 17.39 -2.78 -32.77
CA GLU A 349 18.20 -3.84 -32.16
C GLU A 349 19.00 -3.34 -30.93
N LEU A 350 19.16 -2.02 -30.79
CA LEU A 350 19.95 -1.37 -29.75
C LEU A 350 19.12 -0.95 -28.55
N VAL A 351 17.86 -0.59 -28.76
CA VAL A 351 16.98 -0.07 -27.70
C VAL A 351 15.74 -0.93 -27.54
N GLN A 352 15.12 -0.85 -26.37
CA GLN A 352 13.82 -1.46 -26.16
C GLN A 352 12.76 -0.81 -27.03
N SER A 353 11.81 -1.62 -27.51
CA SER A 353 10.72 -1.12 -28.35
C SER A 353 9.92 -0.04 -27.62
N GLU A 354 9.45 0.96 -28.37
CA GLU A 354 8.64 2.06 -27.83
C GLU A 354 7.43 1.55 -27.04
N GLY A 355 6.77 0.48 -27.51
CA GLY A 355 5.64 -0.13 -26.81
C GLY A 355 5.99 -0.66 -25.42
N VAL A 356 7.19 -1.21 -25.23
CA VAL A 356 7.65 -1.68 -23.91
C VAL A 356 7.92 -0.50 -22.97
N VAL A 357 8.57 0.55 -23.48
CA VAL A 357 8.81 1.77 -22.68
C VAL A 357 7.49 2.42 -22.26
N MET A 358 6.55 2.56 -23.19
CA MET A 358 5.20 3.07 -22.91
C MET A 358 4.45 2.20 -21.91
N ALA A 359 4.51 0.87 -22.04
CA ALA A 359 3.88 -0.04 -21.10
C ALA A 359 4.44 0.13 -19.68
N VAL A 360 5.75 0.26 -19.52
CA VAL A 360 6.37 0.51 -18.21
C VAL A 360 5.89 1.83 -17.61
N LEU A 361 5.90 2.92 -18.39
CA LEU A 361 5.48 4.23 -17.89
C LEU A 361 3.99 4.23 -17.49
N ILE A 362 3.13 3.59 -18.28
CA ILE A 362 1.69 3.47 -17.95
C ILE A 362 1.48 2.61 -16.71
N VAL A 363 2.11 1.44 -16.62
CA VAL A 363 1.96 0.53 -15.47
C VAL A 363 2.44 1.21 -14.19
N LEU A 364 3.58 1.92 -14.25
CA LEU A 364 4.08 2.71 -13.14
C LEU A 364 3.11 3.84 -12.74
N GLY A 365 2.50 4.50 -13.73
CA GLY A 365 1.44 5.48 -13.49
C GLY A 365 0.15 4.89 -12.92
N LEU A 366 -0.08 3.57 -13.04
CA LEU A 366 -1.25 2.88 -12.50
C LEU A 366 -1.07 2.42 -11.04
N SER A 367 0.11 2.60 -10.43
CA SER A 367 0.35 2.18 -9.04
C SER A 367 -0.63 2.84 -8.04
N GLY A 368 -1.02 4.10 -8.26
CA GLY A 368 -2.06 4.77 -7.48
C GLY A 368 -3.47 4.19 -7.68
N PHE A 369 -3.79 3.85 -8.93
CA PHE A 369 -5.04 3.18 -9.26
C PHE A 369 -5.17 1.85 -8.52
N TRP A 370 -4.12 1.03 -8.48
CA TRP A 370 -4.13 -0.22 -7.71
C TRP A 370 -4.34 0.00 -6.22
N CYS A 371 -3.73 1.05 -5.66
CA CYS A 371 -3.96 1.43 -4.27
C CYS A 371 -5.44 1.74 -4.00
N LEU A 372 -6.08 2.57 -4.83
CA LEU A 372 -7.50 2.86 -4.67
C LEU A 372 -8.36 1.60 -4.89
N MET A 373 -8.06 0.79 -5.91
CA MET A 373 -8.85 -0.40 -6.24
C MET A 373 -8.86 -1.42 -5.10
N PHE A 374 -7.71 -1.68 -4.47
CA PHE A 374 -7.61 -2.67 -3.39
C PHE A 374 -7.85 -2.08 -1.99
N LEU A 375 -7.43 -0.86 -1.70
CA LEU A 375 -7.59 -0.25 -0.37
C LEU A 375 -8.88 0.54 -0.24
N GLY A 376 -9.39 1.07 -1.35
CA GLY A 376 -10.66 1.77 -1.42
C GLY A 376 -11.84 0.88 -1.09
N ARG A 377 -12.85 1.48 -0.45
CA ARG A 377 -14.09 0.80 -0.06
C ARG A 377 -15.27 1.68 -0.39
N TRP A 378 -16.37 1.07 -0.83
CA TRP A 378 -17.65 1.76 -1.03
C TRP A 378 -18.14 2.47 0.24
N SER A 379 -17.79 1.95 1.41
CA SER A 379 -18.05 2.60 2.71
C SER A 379 -17.40 3.98 2.83
N MET A 380 -16.26 4.22 2.18
CA MET A 380 -15.62 5.55 2.16
C MET A 380 -16.48 6.57 1.40
N LEU A 381 -17.06 6.18 0.27
CA LEU A 381 -17.98 7.04 -0.49
C LEU A 381 -19.24 7.37 0.31
N GLN A 382 -19.77 6.40 1.05
CA GLN A 382 -20.88 6.62 1.97
C GLN A 382 -20.49 7.58 3.10
N GLY A 383 -19.29 7.43 3.66
CA GLY A 383 -18.75 8.33 4.68
C GLY A 383 -18.61 9.78 4.19
N TRP A 384 -18.12 10.00 2.98
CA TRP A 384 -18.10 11.32 2.34
C TRP A 384 -19.50 11.87 2.13
N ALA A 385 -20.43 11.07 1.60
CA ALA A 385 -21.81 11.49 1.39
C ALA A 385 -22.50 11.88 2.71
N GLU A 386 -22.25 11.15 3.79
CA GLU A 386 -22.77 11.47 5.13
C GLU A 386 -22.14 12.74 5.70
N LEU A 387 -20.82 12.93 5.54
CA LEU A 387 -20.11 14.12 5.98
C LEU A 387 -20.60 15.38 5.24
N PHE A 388 -20.75 15.31 3.92
CA PHE A 388 -21.30 16.43 3.15
C PHE A 388 -22.75 16.71 3.55
N ARG A 389 -23.59 15.68 3.73
CA ARG A 389 -24.97 15.85 4.17
C ARG A 389 -25.09 16.44 5.58
N SER A 390 -24.21 16.07 6.52
CA SER A 390 -24.23 16.61 7.88
C SER A 390 -23.70 18.05 7.95
N HIS A 391 -22.76 18.43 7.08
CA HIS A 391 -22.34 19.82 6.92
C HIS A 391 -23.41 20.69 6.24
N LEU A 392 -24.13 20.15 5.24
CA LEU A 392 -25.24 20.84 4.56
C LEU A 392 -26.51 20.92 5.43
N LYS A 393 -26.78 19.92 6.26
CA LYS A 393 -27.87 19.92 7.24
C LYS A 393 -27.29 20.16 8.63
N ARG A 394 -27.11 21.44 9.00
CA ARG A 394 -26.73 21.88 10.35
C ARG A 394 -27.78 21.40 11.36
N LYS A 395 -27.62 20.19 11.89
CA LYS A 395 -28.51 19.63 12.91
C LYS A 395 -28.08 20.15 14.29
N ASN A 396 -28.96 20.91 14.93
CA ASN A 396 -28.89 21.24 16.36
C ASN A 396 -29.24 19.99 17.21
N GLU A 397 -28.48 18.91 17.07
CA GLU A 397 -28.68 17.72 17.89
C GLU A 397 -27.88 17.86 19.18
N PHE A 398 -28.59 18.05 20.29
CA PHE A 398 -28.05 18.01 21.64
C PHE A 398 -27.54 16.59 21.92
N VAL A 399 -26.24 16.38 21.71
CA VAL A 399 -25.56 15.15 22.13
C VAL A 399 -25.41 15.20 23.65
N SER A 400 -26.09 14.30 24.36
CA SER A 400 -25.91 14.12 25.80
C SER A 400 -24.45 13.73 26.08
N ALA A 401 -23.86 14.33 27.13
CA ALA A 401 -22.44 14.20 27.47
C ALA A 401 -21.94 12.74 27.59
N ASP A 402 -22.84 11.80 27.87
CA ASP A 402 -22.53 10.37 27.97
C ASP A 402 -22.18 9.72 26.63
N ALA A 403 -22.75 10.17 25.51
CA ALA A 403 -22.44 9.61 24.19
C ALA A 403 -21.01 9.94 23.73
N ARG A 404 -20.44 11.08 24.16
CA ARG A 404 -19.04 11.43 23.89
C ARG A 404 -18.05 10.56 24.64
N ARG A 405 -18.38 10.10 25.86
CA ARG A 405 -17.49 9.24 26.66
C ARG A 405 -17.28 7.87 26.02
N PHE A 406 -18.31 7.29 25.40
CA PHE A 406 -18.18 5.99 24.74
C PHE A 406 -17.50 6.06 23.37
N SER A 407 -17.65 7.16 22.61
CA SER A 407 -17.00 7.29 21.30
C SER A 407 -15.49 7.55 21.36
N ALA A 408 -14.99 8.04 22.50
CA ALA A 408 -13.59 8.39 22.72
C ALA A 408 -12.81 7.33 23.50
N ASP A 409 -13.43 6.21 23.88
CA ASP A 409 -12.77 5.16 24.66
C ASP A 409 -11.87 4.28 23.76
N PRO A 410 -10.53 4.31 23.92
CA PRO A 410 -9.60 3.47 23.17
C PRO A 410 -9.81 1.97 23.39
N ARG A 411 -10.56 1.56 24.44
CA ARG A 411 -10.93 0.14 24.69
C ARG A 411 -11.78 -0.47 23.57
N THR A 412 -12.42 0.34 22.74
CA THR A 412 -13.17 -0.15 21.58
C THR A 412 -12.25 -0.71 20.48
N TYR A 413 -10.97 -0.30 20.46
CA TYR A 413 -9.93 -0.86 19.58
C TYR A 413 -9.53 -2.29 20.01
N GLU A 414 -9.47 -2.56 21.32
CA GLU A 414 -9.14 -3.88 21.88
C GLU A 414 -10.25 -4.93 21.68
N MET A 415 -11.51 -4.52 21.45
CA MET A 415 -12.60 -5.47 21.17
C MET A 415 -12.62 -6.02 19.74
N LEU A 416 -11.81 -5.47 18.83
CA LEU A 416 -11.60 -6.01 17.48
C LEU A 416 -10.48 -7.07 17.45
N SER A 417 -9.55 -7.04 18.40
CA SER A 417 -8.67 -8.17 18.72
C SER A 417 -9.43 -9.14 19.62
N GLY A 418 -9.97 -10.21 19.06
CA GLY A 418 -10.77 -11.23 19.76
C GLY A 418 -9.99 -12.09 20.78
N THR A 419 -9.19 -11.48 21.65
CA THR A 419 -8.44 -12.16 22.71
C THR A 419 -8.36 -11.25 23.94
N GLY A 420 -9.52 -10.87 24.48
CA GLY A 420 -9.57 -10.30 25.83
C GLY A 420 -9.41 -11.41 26.88
N PRO A 421 -8.70 -11.19 28.00
CA PRO A 421 -8.79 -12.08 29.15
C PRO A 421 -10.25 -12.12 29.62
N GLN A 422 -10.72 -13.31 30.02
CA GLN A 422 -12.03 -13.50 30.63
C GLN A 422 -12.25 -12.40 31.68
N LEU A 423 -13.16 -11.46 31.39
CA LEU A 423 -13.64 -10.54 32.40
C LEU A 423 -14.30 -11.40 33.46
N ASN A 424 -13.64 -11.54 34.60
CA ASN A 424 -14.22 -12.12 35.79
C ASN A 424 -15.24 -11.11 36.30
N ILE A 425 -16.41 -11.09 35.67
CA ILE A 425 -17.57 -10.36 36.15
C ILE A 425 -18.02 -11.15 37.37
N THR A 426 -17.46 -10.82 38.53
CA THR A 426 -18.06 -11.16 39.80
C THR A 426 -19.44 -10.50 39.78
N SER A 427 -20.50 -11.30 39.73
CA SER A 427 -21.85 -10.78 39.94
C SER A 427 -21.86 -10.04 41.28
N PRO A 428 -22.48 -8.85 41.39
CA PRO A 428 -22.52 -8.15 42.66
C PRO A 428 -23.16 -9.07 43.69
N ASP A 429 -22.41 -9.34 44.76
CA ASP A 429 -22.87 -10.17 45.87
C ASP A 429 -24.22 -9.69 46.38
N ARG A 430 -25.08 -10.67 46.61
CA ARG A 430 -26.43 -10.54 47.13
C ARG A 430 -26.37 -9.76 48.45
N VAL A 431 -26.84 -8.51 48.44
CA VAL A 431 -26.95 -7.67 49.64
C VAL A 431 -27.79 -8.41 50.68
N LEU A 432 -27.13 -8.85 51.75
CA LEU A 432 -27.77 -9.39 52.94
C LEU A 432 -28.46 -8.24 53.68
N SER A 433 -29.78 -8.34 53.85
CA SER A 433 -30.57 -7.43 54.68
C SER A 433 -30.06 -7.44 56.13
N PRO A 434 -29.96 -6.28 56.82
CA PRO A 434 -29.65 -6.27 58.24
C PRO A 434 -30.87 -6.68 59.06
N ALA A 435 -30.66 -7.57 60.03
CA ALA A 435 -31.66 -7.94 61.05
C ALA A 435 -31.89 -6.78 62.05
N PRO A 436 -33.09 -6.63 62.65
CA PRO A 436 -33.36 -5.57 63.60
C PRO A 436 -32.88 -5.97 65.00
N ARG A 437 -32.05 -5.14 65.63
CA ARG A 437 -31.85 -5.15 67.08
C ARG A 437 -32.34 -3.84 67.66
N GLY A 438 -33.30 -3.94 68.57
CA GLY A 438 -33.84 -2.81 69.33
C GLY A 438 -32.94 -2.41 70.49
N GLY A 439 -33.18 -1.20 71.01
CA GLY A 439 -32.90 -0.85 72.40
C GLY A 439 -32.14 0.45 72.66
N VAL A 440 -32.91 1.50 73.01
CA VAL A 440 -32.68 2.49 74.10
C VAL A 440 -31.65 3.65 73.94
N MET A 441 -32.21 4.83 73.64
CA MET A 441 -32.21 6.14 74.37
C MET A 441 -30.92 6.93 74.76
N SER A 442 -30.71 8.07 74.04
CA SER A 442 -30.38 9.48 74.47
C SER A 442 -29.16 9.86 75.36
N PRO A 443 -28.70 11.14 75.40
CA PRO A 443 -28.65 12.23 74.38
C PRO A 443 -27.27 12.98 74.29
N GLU A 444 -27.12 13.79 73.22
CA GLU A 444 -26.25 14.96 72.85
C GLU A 444 -25.27 15.65 73.85
N PRO A 445 -24.44 16.66 73.44
CA PRO A 445 -24.06 17.16 72.10
C PRO A 445 -22.53 17.40 71.92
N ASP A 446 -22.00 17.47 70.69
CA ASP A 446 -21.37 18.71 70.21
C ASP A 446 -20.96 18.68 68.72
N SER A 447 -20.98 19.87 68.16
CA SER A 447 -21.10 20.25 66.77
C SER A 447 -19.76 20.50 66.06
N LYS A 448 -19.61 20.00 64.82
CA LYS A 448 -19.09 20.74 63.63
C LYS A 448 -19.01 19.86 62.36
N GLN A 449 -20.11 19.86 61.60
CA GLN A 449 -20.24 20.26 60.18
C GLN A 449 -18.94 20.71 59.46
N ASP A 450 -18.66 20.46 58.18
CA ASP A 450 -19.29 19.68 57.09
C ASP A 450 -18.34 19.77 55.86
N TYR A 451 -18.61 18.94 54.84
CA TYR A 451 -18.28 19.05 53.40
C TYR A 451 -17.58 17.83 52.77
N ALA A 452 -18.32 16.72 52.68
CA ALA A 452 -18.20 15.76 51.58
C ALA A 452 -19.59 15.54 50.98
N SER A 453 -19.85 16.13 49.82
CA SER A 453 -21.13 15.98 49.10
C SER A 453 -21.31 14.52 48.65
N GLY A 454 -22.26 13.83 49.27
CA GLY A 454 -22.59 12.44 49.02
C GLY A 454 -23.14 12.17 47.63
N ALA A 455 -22.81 10.99 47.10
CA ALA A 455 -23.43 10.42 45.92
C ALA A 455 -24.93 10.24 46.16
N ARG A 456 -25.77 10.88 45.34
CA ARG A 456 -27.21 10.62 45.33
C ARG A 456 -27.44 9.21 44.81
N ALA A 457 -27.99 8.34 45.65
CA ALA A 457 -28.48 7.03 45.25
C ALA A 457 -29.58 7.21 44.18
N TYR A 458 -29.45 6.50 43.08
CA TYR A 458 -30.42 6.50 41.99
C TYR A 458 -31.72 5.83 42.48
N VAL A 459 -32.80 6.60 42.59
CA VAL A 459 -34.13 6.08 42.91
C VAL A 459 -34.84 5.76 41.59
N SER A 460 -35.07 4.48 41.31
CA SER A 460 -35.84 4.07 40.14
C SER A 460 -37.31 4.45 40.31
N PRO A 461 -37.96 5.05 39.29
CA PRO A 461 -39.41 5.29 39.31
C PRO A 461 -40.18 3.98 39.44
N VAL A 462 -41.27 4.00 40.21
CA VAL A 462 -42.13 2.84 40.55
C VAL A 462 -42.80 2.19 39.32
N THR A 463 -42.62 2.77 38.13
CA THR A 463 -43.20 2.34 36.85
C THR A 463 -42.19 1.73 35.86
N SER A 464 -40.94 1.47 36.28
CA SER A 464 -39.97 0.78 35.42
C SER A 464 -40.24 -0.72 35.33
N TYR A 465 -40.53 -1.20 34.12
CA TYR A 465 -40.71 -2.64 33.80
C TYR A 465 -39.40 -3.34 33.41
N SER A 466 -38.24 -2.71 33.61
CA SER A 466 -36.96 -3.10 33.00
C SER A 466 -36.06 -3.97 33.88
N TYR A 467 -36.52 -4.44 35.04
CA TYR A 467 -35.74 -5.33 35.91
C TYR A 467 -36.39 -6.71 36.10
N PRO A 468 -35.61 -7.81 36.10
CA PRO A 468 -36.12 -9.13 36.40
C PRO A 468 -36.60 -9.18 37.85
N ARG A 469 -37.89 -9.41 38.07
CA ARG A 469 -38.42 -9.69 39.41
C ARG A 469 -38.09 -11.15 39.78
N PRO A 470 -37.64 -11.42 41.01
CA PRO A 470 -37.52 -12.79 41.50
C PRO A 470 -38.90 -13.46 41.50
N PRO A 471 -39.01 -14.75 41.13
CA PRO A 471 -40.30 -15.42 41.04
C PRO A 471 -40.96 -15.48 42.41
N SER A 472 -42.15 -14.89 42.53
CA SER A 472 -43.01 -15.06 43.69
C SER A 472 -43.49 -16.50 43.74
N GLN A 473 -43.06 -17.25 44.76
CA GLN A 473 -43.69 -18.52 45.11
C GLN A 473 -45.15 -18.25 45.52
N HIS A 474 -46.11 -18.51 44.64
CA HIS A 474 -47.24 -19.38 44.94
C HIS A 474 -48.22 -19.55 43.76
N LYS A 475 -48.56 -20.83 43.55
CA LYS A 475 -49.83 -21.44 43.12
C LYS A 475 -50.25 -21.38 41.64
N ASP A 476 -50.33 -22.60 41.10
CA ASP A 476 -51.14 -23.10 39.99
C ASP A 476 -50.92 -22.45 38.62
N TRP A 477 -49.84 -22.88 37.96
CA TRP A 477 -49.66 -22.71 36.52
C TRP A 477 -50.16 -23.98 35.80
N ASP A 478 -51.24 -23.85 35.01
CA ASP A 478 -51.79 -24.94 34.19
C ASP A 478 -51.12 -24.95 32.79
N PRO A 479 -50.37 -26.01 32.42
CA PRO A 479 -49.71 -26.12 31.12
C PRO A 479 -50.66 -26.22 29.92
N ARG A 480 -51.98 -26.38 30.12
CA ARG A 480 -52.97 -26.47 29.02
C ARG A 480 -53.35 -25.12 28.42
N GLU A 481 -53.08 -24.02 29.11
CA GLU A 481 -53.41 -22.66 28.68
C GLU A 481 -52.35 -22.06 27.72
N THR A 482 -51.18 -22.69 27.57
CA THR A 482 -50.02 -22.08 26.87
C THR A 482 -49.79 -22.60 25.44
N TYR A 483 -50.63 -23.52 24.95
CA TYR A 483 -50.55 -24.00 23.57
C TYR A 483 -51.83 -23.65 22.81
N ALA A 484 -51.67 -22.93 21.70
CA ALA A 484 -52.73 -22.78 20.71
C ALA A 484 -53.22 -24.17 20.29
N ARG A 485 -54.52 -24.41 20.40
CA ARG A 485 -55.18 -25.62 19.89
C ARG A 485 -54.91 -25.71 18.39
N GLY A 486 -54.17 -26.72 17.96
CA GLY A 486 -53.97 -27.02 16.54
C GLY A 486 -55.28 -27.54 15.96
N GLU A 487 -56.08 -26.66 15.36
CA GLU A 487 -57.19 -27.08 14.52
C GLU A 487 -56.72 -27.39 13.10
N ALA A 488 -57.10 -28.61 12.69
CA ALA A 488 -57.50 -29.06 11.37
C ALA A 488 -56.54 -28.82 10.19
N GLY A 489 -55.95 -29.93 9.73
CA GLY A 489 -55.24 -30.02 8.46
C GLY A 489 -56.13 -29.64 7.28
N TYR A 490 -55.59 -28.76 6.43
CA TYR A 490 -56.14 -28.50 5.10
C TYR A 490 -55.66 -29.59 4.13
N ASP A 491 -56.63 -30.31 3.59
CA ASP A 491 -56.52 -31.26 2.49
C ASP A 491 -56.15 -30.51 1.19
N MET A 492 -55.04 -30.88 0.58
CA MET A 492 -54.60 -30.33 -0.71
C MET A 492 -54.95 -31.30 -1.83
N LYS A 493 -56.14 -31.14 -2.39
CA LYS A 493 -56.52 -31.69 -3.70
C LYS A 493 -57.15 -30.63 -4.60
N THR A 494 -56.46 -30.43 -5.73
CA THR A 494 -56.98 -30.08 -7.08
C THR A 494 -57.69 -28.73 -7.28
N PHE A 495 -57.14 -27.84 -8.12
CA PHE A 495 -57.49 -27.73 -9.55
C PHE A 495 -56.62 -26.74 -10.35
N LYS A 496 -56.66 -26.96 -11.67
CA LYS A 496 -55.96 -26.33 -12.80
C LYS A 496 -56.20 -24.82 -12.99
N GLY A 497 -55.20 -24.16 -13.55
CA GLY A 497 -55.23 -22.86 -14.21
C GLY A 497 -53.86 -22.55 -14.79
#